data_AF-A0A2A3JUN7-F1
#
_entry.id   AF-A0A2A3JUN7-F1
#
_cell.length_a   1.000
_cell.length_b   1.000
_cell.length_c   1.000
_cell.angle_alpha   90.00
_cell.angle_beta   90.00
_cell.angle_gamma   90.00
#
_symmetry.space_group_name_H-M   'P 1'
#
loop_
_entity.id
_entity.type
_entity.pdbx_description
1 polymer ?
#
loop_
_entity_poly.entity_id
_entity_poly.type
_entity_poly.pdbx_seq_one_letter_code
_entity_poly.pdbx_strand_id
1 'polypeptide(L)'
;MKKSTKSSTAGEAGYDVIRQAIIDGEYREGDRLIEAELAERAGVSRTPIRDALRRLEREGFVHIRAGSGAVVAKYSGSDLTDLFEIRAALETLGAGLAAQHARAKDLDELEAMCDAMDKIAAGRGTDFLEAFSVQNTAFHLKILEMSRNPQLAQMAGSLMKLGVIMRTYNRFDITRLERSIYDHRCILAALRAGSVSRAESAMRSHVLSSIDTFDATSDAPLSREK
;
A
#
# COMPACT_ATOMS: atom_id res chain seq x y z
N MET A 1 34.03 25.08 4.89
CA MET A 1 33.05 24.49 3.96
C MET A 1 31.94 23.79 4.74
N LYS A 2 30.71 24.33 4.75
CA LYS A 2 29.51 23.65 5.27
C LYS A 2 28.65 23.25 4.06
N LYS A 3 28.48 21.94 3.82
CA LYS A 3 27.61 21.41 2.76
C LYS A 3 26.14 21.52 3.22
N SER A 4 25.34 22.03 2.29
CA SER A 4 23.94 22.44 2.40
C SER A 4 22.97 21.27 2.54
N THR A 5 22.03 21.40 3.48
CA THR A 5 20.91 20.49 3.80
C THR A 5 19.65 20.76 2.96
N LYS A 6 19.77 21.32 1.76
CA LYS A 6 18.62 21.65 0.86
C LYS A 6 18.01 20.46 0.11
N SER A 7 18.51 19.24 0.32
CA SER A 7 18.18 18.06 -0.51
C SER A 7 16.90 17.33 -0.08
N SER A 8 16.42 17.47 1.16
CA SER A 8 15.24 16.71 1.62
C SER A 8 13.93 17.33 1.10
N THR A 9 13.78 18.64 1.17
CA THR A 9 12.52 19.33 0.83
C THR A 9 12.22 19.34 -0.67
N ALA A 10 13.23 19.43 -1.53
CA ALA A 10 13.04 19.44 -2.99
C ALA A 10 12.69 18.05 -3.54
N GLY A 11 13.27 16.99 -2.97
CA GLY A 11 12.92 15.60 -3.31
C GLY A 11 11.54 15.22 -2.82
N GLU A 12 11.17 15.65 -1.61
CA GLU A 12 9.81 15.50 -1.05
C GLU A 12 8.78 16.23 -1.91
N ALA A 13 9.01 17.50 -2.26
CA ALA A 13 8.10 18.26 -3.11
C ALA A 13 7.87 17.59 -4.48
N GLY A 14 8.93 17.10 -5.13
CA GLY A 14 8.79 16.36 -6.39
C GLY A 14 8.01 15.07 -6.23
N TYR A 15 8.28 14.32 -5.16
CA TYR A 15 7.58 13.07 -4.85
C TYR A 15 6.08 13.30 -4.59
N ASP A 16 5.71 14.23 -3.72
CA ASP A 16 4.32 14.47 -3.36
C ASP A 16 3.52 15.01 -4.55
N VAL A 17 4.10 15.92 -5.34
CA VAL A 17 3.44 16.46 -6.56
C VAL A 17 3.13 15.36 -7.57
N ILE A 18 4.09 14.46 -7.83
CA ILE A 18 3.88 13.38 -8.80
C ILE A 18 2.90 12.34 -8.23
N ARG A 19 3.05 11.97 -6.94
CA ARG A 19 2.16 10.99 -6.29
C ARG A 19 0.72 11.47 -6.33
N GLN A 20 0.48 12.72 -5.94
CA GLN A 20 -0.86 13.29 -5.89
C GLN A 20 -1.48 13.37 -7.29
N ALA A 21 -0.73 13.79 -8.30
CA ALA A 21 -1.22 13.83 -9.69
C ALA A 21 -1.61 12.44 -10.24
N ILE A 22 -0.96 11.36 -9.79
CA ILE A 22 -1.36 9.98 -10.12
C ILE A 22 -2.62 9.59 -9.34
N ILE A 23 -2.69 9.90 -8.05
CA ILE A 23 -3.86 9.60 -7.17
C ILE A 23 -5.13 10.30 -7.68
N ASP A 24 -5.01 11.58 -8.04
CA ASP A 24 -6.10 12.42 -8.54
C ASP A 24 -6.50 12.06 -9.99
N GLY A 25 -5.75 11.15 -10.63
CA GLY A 25 -6.03 10.65 -11.98
C GLY A 25 -5.64 11.61 -13.11
N GLU A 26 -4.85 12.65 -12.81
CA GLU A 26 -4.27 13.52 -13.83
C GLU A 26 -3.28 12.77 -14.72
N TYR A 27 -2.49 11.87 -14.12
CA TYR A 27 -1.69 10.88 -14.84
C TYR A 27 -2.34 9.51 -14.72
N ARG A 28 -2.71 8.93 -15.86
CA ARG A 28 -3.40 7.64 -15.96
C ARG A 28 -2.43 6.48 -16.14
N GLU A 29 -2.90 5.27 -15.86
CA GLU A 29 -2.14 4.03 -16.10
C GLU A 29 -1.57 4.00 -17.54
N GLY A 30 -0.26 3.81 -17.67
CA GLY A 30 0.43 3.81 -18.96
C GLY A 30 0.86 5.18 -19.48
N ASP A 31 0.48 6.29 -18.82
CA ASP A 31 0.96 7.62 -19.19
C ASP A 31 2.47 7.74 -18.96
N ARG A 32 3.15 8.41 -19.89
CA ARG A 32 4.57 8.66 -19.80
C ARG A 32 4.84 9.90 -18.95
N LEU A 33 5.77 9.76 -18.02
CA LEU A 33 6.23 10.81 -17.13
C LEU A 33 7.61 11.32 -17.59
N ILE A 34 7.66 12.58 -18.03
CA ILE A 34 8.86 13.21 -18.56
C ILE A 34 9.54 14.03 -17.45
N GLU A 35 10.79 13.69 -17.10
CA GLU A 35 11.52 14.33 -15.98
C GLU A 35 11.58 15.86 -16.08
N ALA A 36 11.67 16.40 -17.31
CA ALA A 36 11.76 17.84 -17.54
C ALA A 36 10.45 18.56 -17.18
N GLU A 37 9.31 18.00 -17.58
CA GLU A 37 7.97 18.56 -17.30
C GLU A 37 7.65 18.45 -15.81
N LEU A 38 8.00 17.32 -15.19
CA LEU A 38 7.83 17.12 -13.76
C LEU A 38 8.69 18.09 -12.93
N ALA A 39 9.91 18.37 -13.39
CA ALA A 39 10.80 19.33 -12.73
C ALA A 39 10.23 20.75 -12.77
N GLU A 40 9.70 21.17 -13.92
CA GLU A 40 9.00 22.46 -14.08
C GLU A 40 7.77 22.54 -13.17
N ARG A 41 6.92 21.50 -13.21
CA ARG A 41 5.70 21.42 -12.40
C ARG A 41 5.97 21.49 -10.90
N ALA A 42 6.99 20.79 -10.42
CA ALA A 42 7.34 20.77 -9.00
C ALA A 42 8.23 21.96 -8.58
N GLY A 43 8.67 22.82 -9.51
CA GLY A 43 9.54 23.96 -9.21
C GLY A 43 10.94 23.56 -8.73
N VAL A 44 11.44 22.39 -9.16
CA VAL A 44 12.74 21.82 -8.74
C VAL A 44 13.60 21.43 -9.95
N SER A 45 14.85 21.00 -9.73
CA SER A 45 15.70 20.49 -10.81
C SER A 45 15.38 19.04 -11.17
N ARG A 46 15.99 18.49 -12.23
CA ARG A 46 15.73 17.09 -12.66
C ARG A 46 16.25 16.03 -11.68
N THR A 47 17.29 16.33 -10.90
CA THR A 47 17.87 15.37 -9.94
C THR A 47 16.88 14.91 -8.86
N PRO A 48 16.21 15.80 -8.10
CA PRO A 48 15.20 15.38 -7.13
C PRO A 48 14.01 14.65 -7.76
N ILE A 49 13.65 14.97 -9.02
CA ILE A 49 12.61 14.22 -9.75
C ILE A 49 13.03 12.77 -10.01
N ARG A 50 14.30 12.52 -10.37
CA ARG A 50 14.79 11.14 -10.55
C ARG A 50 14.72 10.34 -9.25
N ASP A 51 15.08 10.95 -8.14
CA ASP A 51 15.02 10.30 -6.82
C ASP A 51 13.56 10.04 -6.40
N ALA A 52 12.66 10.98 -6.68
CA ALA A 52 11.23 10.83 -6.49
C ALA A 52 10.66 9.68 -7.34
N LEU A 53 10.99 9.60 -8.63
CA LEU A 53 10.56 8.51 -9.52
C LEU A 53 11.07 7.14 -9.05
N ARG A 54 12.31 7.05 -8.54
CA ARG A 54 12.84 5.81 -7.95
C ARG A 54 12.10 5.40 -6.68
N ARG A 55 11.63 6.36 -5.90
CA ARG A 55 10.78 6.08 -4.74
C ARG A 55 9.39 5.60 -5.18
N LEU A 56 8.77 6.30 -6.12
CA LEU A 56 7.47 5.92 -6.68
C LEU A 56 7.49 4.54 -7.34
N GLU A 57 8.60 4.14 -7.97
CA GLU A 57 8.78 2.80 -8.52
C GLU A 57 8.80 1.72 -7.44
N ARG A 58 9.50 1.97 -6.33
CA ARG A 58 9.51 1.06 -5.17
C ARG A 58 8.12 0.91 -4.56
N GLU A 59 7.36 2.00 -4.53
CA GLU A 59 5.98 2.03 -4.03
C GLU A 59 4.95 1.54 -5.05
N GLY A 60 5.35 1.22 -6.29
CA GLY A 60 4.48 0.64 -7.32
C GLY A 60 3.61 1.62 -8.10
N PHE A 61 3.86 2.93 -8.01
CA PHE A 61 3.13 3.93 -8.77
C PHE A 61 3.61 4.06 -10.22
N VAL A 62 4.88 3.75 -10.49
CA VAL A 62 5.50 3.91 -11.80
C VAL A 62 6.47 2.77 -12.14
N HIS A 63 6.80 2.62 -13.41
CA HIS A 63 7.92 1.82 -13.90
C HIS A 63 8.95 2.73 -14.58
N ILE A 64 10.22 2.65 -14.18
CA ILE A 64 11.30 3.40 -14.82
C ILE A 64 11.74 2.67 -16.10
N ARG A 65 11.80 3.39 -17.21
CA ARG A 65 12.35 2.88 -18.48
C ARG A 65 13.68 3.56 -18.78
N ALA A 66 14.72 2.76 -18.97
CA ALA A 66 16.05 3.27 -19.31
C ALA A 66 15.99 4.22 -20.52
N GLY A 67 16.52 5.43 -20.36
CA GLY A 67 16.57 6.47 -21.40
C GLY A 67 15.23 7.12 -21.77
N SER A 68 14.10 6.70 -21.20
CA SER A 68 12.76 7.16 -21.61
C SER A 68 11.93 7.84 -20.49
N GLY A 69 12.46 7.95 -19.28
CA GLY A 69 11.73 8.49 -18.12
C GLY A 69 10.97 7.38 -17.37
N ALA A 70 9.83 7.72 -16.79
CA ALA A 70 8.97 6.76 -16.10
C ALA A 70 7.61 6.63 -16.81
N VAL A 71 6.87 5.57 -16.49
CA VAL A 71 5.51 5.34 -16.96
C VAL A 71 4.65 4.99 -15.77
N VAL A 72 3.44 5.54 -15.65
CA VAL A 72 2.50 5.17 -14.58
C VAL A 72 2.21 3.67 -14.65
N ALA A 73 2.34 2.99 -13.52
CA ALA A 73 2.22 1.54 -13.46
C ALA A 73 0.82 1.08 -13.88
N LYS A 74 0.76 -0.04 -14.60
CA LYS A 74 -0.48 -0.69 -14.99
C LYS A 74 -0.40 -2.14 -14.55
N TYR A 75 -1.40 -2.57 -13.79
CA TYR A 75 -1.54 -3.95 -13.31
C TYR A 75 -2.81 -4.55 -13.88
N SER A 76 -2.69 -5.66 -14.61
CA SER A 76 -3.85 -6.45 -15.04
C SER A 76 -4.53 -7.11 -13.84
N GLY A 77 -5.75 -7.63 -14.05
CA GLY A 77 -6.43 -8.42 -13.01
C GLY A 77 -5.59 -9.64 -12.58
N SER A 78 -5.03 -10.36 -13.56
CA SER A 78 -4.16 -11.51 -13.30
C SER A 78 -2.88 -11.15 -12.54
N ASP A 79 -2.22 -10.03 -12.88
CA ASP A 79 -1.02 -9.58 -12.15
C ASP A 79 -1.30 -9.38 -10.66
N LEU A 80 -2.50 -8.89 -10.34
CA LEU A 80 -2.92 -8.67 -8.96
C LEU A 80 -3.31 -9.97 -8.29
N THR A 81 -4.04 -10.85 -8.97
CA THR A 81 -4.37 -12.17 -8.43
C THR A 81 -3.10 -12.92 -8.02
N ASP A 82 -2.13 -13.04 -8.92
CA ASP A 82 -0.84 -13.69 -8.65
C ASP A 82 -0.11 -13.04 -7.46
N LEU A 83 -0.08 -11.70 -7.43
CA LEU A 83 0.55 -10.95 -6.34
C LEU A 83 -0.14 -11.21 -5.00
N PHE A 84 -1.46 -11.14 -4.94
CA PHE A 84 -2.23 -11.31 -3.70
C PHE A 84 -2.24 -12.77 -3.22
N GLU A 85 -2.11 -13.76 -4.11
CA GLU A 85 -1.90 -15.16 -3.72
C GLU A 85 -0.55 -15.37 -3.02
N ILE A 86 0.52 -14.81 -3.58
CA ILE A 86 1.86 -14.87 -2.95
C ILE A 86 1.84 -14.13 -1.61
N ARG A 87 1.24 -12.93 -1.58
CA ARG A 87 1.03 -12.17 -0.34
C ARG A 87 0.27 -12.98 0.70
N ALA A 88 -0.84 -13.59 0.32
CA ALA A 88 -1.64 -14.40 1.23
C ALA A 88 -0.80 -15.54 1.84
N ALA A 89 0.02 -16.23 1.04
CA ALA A 89 0.89 -17.29 1.55
C ALA A 89 1.91 -16.77 2.58
N LEU A 90 2.60 -15.67 2.26
CA LEU A 90 3.65 -15.13 3.14
C LEU A 90 3.08 -14.44 4.40
N GLU A 91 2.01 -13.67 4.26
CA GLU A 91 1.36 -12.97 5.37
C GLU A 91 0.67 -13.94 6.32
N THR A 92 0.08 -15.03 5.79
CA THR A 92 -0.47 -16.12 6.60
C THR A 92 0.61 -16.72 7.51
N LEU A 93 1.75 -17.10 6.94
CA LEU A 93 2.89 -17.60 7.71
C LEU A 93 3.36 -16.56 8.75
N GLY A 94 3.41 -15.28 8.35
CA GLY A 94 3.77 -14.18 9.23
C GLY A 94 2.84 -14.04 10.44
N ALA A 95 1.53 -14.11 10.21
CA ALA A 95 0.52 -14.04 11.25
C ALA A 95 0.57 -15.24 12.21
N GLY A 96 0.80 -16.45 11.69
CA GLY A 96 0.98 -17.66 12.49
C GLY A 96 2.19 -17.58 13.42
N LEU A 97 3.34 -17.11 12.89
CA LEU A 97 4.55 -16.87 13.69
C LEU A 97 4.36 -15.73 14.69
N ALA A 98 3.70 -14.64 14.29
CA ALA A 98 3.40 -13.51 15.17
C ALA A 98 2.55 -13.96 16.37
N ALA A 99 1.57 -14.84 16.18
CA ALA A 99 0.76 -15.38 17.27
C ALA A 99 1.59 -16.11 18.34
N GLN A 100 2.72 -16.74 17.95
CA GLN A 100 3.62 -17.43 18.89
C GLN A 100 4.56 -16.49 19.63
N HIS A 101 4.77 -15.27 19.10
CA HIS A 101 5.83 -14.36 19.54
C HIS A 101 5.35 -13.02 20.07
N ALA A 102 4.05 -12.74 19.94
CA ALA A 102 3.41 -11.49 20.33
C ALA A 102 3.67 -11.15 21.80
N ARG A 103 4.04 -9.90 22.05
CA ARG A 103 4.12 -9.32 23.40
C ARG A 103 2.91 -8.43 23.62
N ALA A 104 2.55 -8.17 24.88
CA ALA A 104 1.46 -7.26 25.23
C ALA A 104 1.57 -5.91 24.51
N LYS A 105 2.77 -5.32 24.50
CA LYS A 105 3.05 -4.05 23.80
C LYS A 105 2.76 -4.12 22.29
N ASP A 106 3.07 -5.23 21.63
CA ASP A 106 2.80 -5.39 20.20
C ASP A 106 1.29 -5.43 19.92
N LEU A 107 0.52 -6.05 20.82
CA LEU A 107 -0.93 -6.14 20.72
C LEU A 107 -1.60 -4.78 20.99
N ASP A 108 -1.08 -4.01 21.94
CA ASP A 108 -1.55 -2.64 22.22
C ASP A 108 -1.31 -1.71 21.02
N GLU A 109 -0.15 -1.84 20.37
CA GLU A 109 0.17 -1.10 19.15
C GLU A 109 -0.77 -1.46 18.00
N LEU A 110 -1.04 -2.76 17.78
CA LEU A 110 -2.00 -3.20 16.77
C LEU A 110 -3.44 -2.75 17.06
N GLU A 111 -3.85 -2.73 18.34
CA GLU A 111 -5.16 -2.23 18.75
C GLU A 111 -5.30 -0.74 18.42
N ALA A 112 -4.30 0.07 18.75
CA ALA A 112 -4.27 1.49 18.38
C ALA A 112 -4.30 1.68 16.85
N MET A 113 -3.66 0.79 16.08
CA MET A 113 -3.71 0.84 14.63
C MET A 113 -5.11 0.55 14.07
N CYS A 114 -5.82 -0.43 14.64
CA CYS A 114 -7.21 -0.71 14.28
C CYS A 114 -8.14 0.45 14.66
N ASP A 115 -7.98 1.04 15.85
CA ASP A 115 -8.76 2.21 16.28
C ASP A 115 -8.55 3.41 15.34
N ALA A 116 -7.33 3.59 14.82
CA ALA A 116 -7.05 4.62 13.83
C ALA A 116 -7.75 4.34 12.50
N MET A 117 -7.77 3.08 12.03
CA MET A 117 -8.51 2.70 10.82
C MET A 117 -10.02 2.94 10.96
N ASP A 118 -10.61 2.60 12.11
CA ASP A 118 -12.03 2.86 12.39
C ASP A 118 -12.36 4.36 12.30
N LYS A 119 -11.50 5.21 12.88
CA LYS A 119 -11.66 6.67 12.83
C LYS A 119 -11.52 7.22 11.42
N ILE A 120 -10.56 6.71 10.65
CA ILE A 120 -10.36 7.11 9.24
C ILE A 120 -11.60 6.75 8.42
N ALA A 121 -12.13 5.54 8.57
CA ALA A 121 -13.30 5.08 7.84
C ALA A 121 -14.61 5.80 8.23
N ALA A 122 -14.71 6.28 9.48
CA ALA A 122 -15.80 7.15 9.91
C ALA A 122 -15.70 8.60 9.39
N GLY A 123 -14.53 8.99 8.86
CA GLY A 123 -14.31 10.30 8.26
C GLY A 123 -15.10 10.49 6.96
N ARG A 124 -15.40 11.75 6.61
CA ARG A 124 -15.98 12.12 5.32
C ARG A 124 -14.93 12.90 4.53
N GLY A 125 -14.61 12.48 3.31
CA GLY A 125 -13.65 13.15 2.43
C GLY A 125 -13.15 12.23 1.31
N THR A 126 -12.27 12.74 0.46
CA THR A 126 -11.58 11.98 -0.61
C THR A 126 -10.33 11.26 -0.09
N ASP A 127 -9.70 11.82 0.94
CA ASP A 127 -8.34 11.41 1.36
C ASP A 127 -8.35 10.21 2.33
N PHE A 128 -9.52 9.78 2.78
CA PHE A 128 -9.62 8.70 3.76
C PHE A 128 -9.12 7.36 3.22
N LEU A 129 -9.26 7.09 1.91
CA LEU A 129 -8.78 5.85 1.28
C LEU A 129 -7.26 5.77 1.27
N GLU A 130 -6.58 6.90 1.03
CA GLU A 130 -5.12 6.97 1.12
C GLU A 130 -4.67 6.75 2.57
N ALA A 131 -5.25 7.49 3.52
CA ALA A 131 -4.93 7.34 4.93
C ALA A 131 -5.18 5.90 5.42
N PHE A 132 -6.28 5.29 4.99
CA PHE A 132 -6.61 3.90 5.28
C PHE A 132 -5.59 2.94 4.68
N SER A 133 -5.21 3.12 3.41
CA SER A 133 -4.24 2.26 2.73
C SER A 133 -2.86 2.29 3.39
N VAL A 134 -2.42 3.48 3.84
CA VAL A 134 -1.19 3.65 4.62
C VAL A 134 -1.28 2.89 5.94
N GLN A 135 -2.38 3.06 6.67
CA GLN A 135 -2.57 2.43 7.98
C GLN A 135 -2.71 0.91 7.89
N ASN A 136 -3.45 0.42 6.89
CA ASN A 136 -3.55 -0.99 6.54
C ASN A 136 -2.15 -1.57 6.26
N THR A 137 -1.35 -0.90 5.42
CA THR A 137 0.01 -1.37 5.10
C THR A 137 0.88 -1.45 6.35
N ALA A 138 0.81 -0.44 7.23
CA ALA A 138 1.54 -0.43 8.49
C ALA A 138 1.12 -1.58 9.44
N PHE A 139 -0.18 -1.88 9.52
CA PHE A 139 -0.72 -3.00 10.30
C PHE A 139 -0.11 -4.34 9.86
N HIS A 140 -0.12 -4.61 8.55
CA HIS A 140 0.45 -5.84 7.99
C HIS A 140 1.97 -5.95 8.20
N LEU A 141 2.71 -4.86 7.99
CA LEU A 141 4.15 -4.81 8.25
C LEU A 141 4.48 -5.04 9.73
N LYS A 142 3.66 -4.52 10.66
CA LYS A 142 3.84 -4.76 12.10
C LYS A 142 3.65 -6.23 12.45
N ILE A 143 2.66 -6.91 11.87
CA ILE A 143 2.48 -8.36 12.08
C ILE A 143 3.69 -9.14 11.53
N LEU A 144 4.20 -8.77 10.36
CA LEU A 144 5.41 -9.38 9.81
C LEU A 144 6.64 -9.16 10.68
N GLU A 145 6.80 -7.98 11.29
CA GLU A 145 7.85 -7.73 12.29
C GLU A 145 7.68 -8.64 13.51
N MET A 146 6.45 -8.76 14.02
CA MET A 146 6.12 -9.63 15.16
C MET A 146 6.40 -11.11 14.89
N SER A 147 6.44 -11.55 13.62
CA SER A 147 6.84 -12.91 13.24
C SER A 147 8.27 -13.27 13.67
N ARG A 148 9.10 -12.27 13.98
CA ARG A 148 10.54 -12.41 14.30
C ARG A 148 11.33 -13.18 13.23
N ASN A 149 10.86 -13.11 11.99
CA ASN A 149 11.53 -13.66 10.82
C ASN A 149 11.88 -12.51 9.85
N PRO A 150 13.09 -11.93 9.95
CA PRO A 150 13.48 -10.79 9.13
C PRO A 150 13.47 -11.07 7.62
N GLN A 151 13.74 -12.32 7.21
CA GLN A 151 13.70 -12.71 5.80
C GLN A 151 12.27 -12.72 5.27
N LEU A 152 11.33 -13.29 6.04
CA LEU A 152 9.91 -13.27 5.71
C LEU A 152 9.39 -11.83 5.64
N ALA A 153 9.71 -11.01 6.64
CA ALA A 153 9.29 -9.61 6.68
C ALA A 153 9.82 -8.81 5.48
N GLN A 154 11.07 -9.04 5.08
CA GLN A 154 11.65 -8.43 3.88
C GLN A 154 10.94 -8.88 2.60
N MET A 155 10.74 -10.19 2.42
CA MET A 155 10.09 -10.74 1.23
C MET A 155 8.65 -10.25 1.09
N ALA A 156 7.84 -10.43 2.14
CA ALA A 156 6.44 -10.02 2.13
C ALA A 156 6.29 -8.48 2.04
N GLY A 157 7.10 -7.72 2.79
CA GLY A 157 7.09 -6.26 2.74
C GLY A 157 7.43 -5.70 1.37
N SER A 158 8.29 -6.37 0.59
CA SER A 158 8.61 -5.94 -0.79
C SER A 158 7.43 -6.05 -1.77
N LEU A 159 6.43 -6.87 -1.42
CA LEU A 159 5.20 -7.06 -2.20
C LEU A 159 4.07 -6.11 -1.77
N MET A 160 4.18 -5.49 -0.58
CA MET A 160 3.21 -4.52 -0.04
C MET A 160 3.45 -3.11 -0.58
N LYS A 161 3.29 -2.97 -1.90
CA LYS A 161 3.46 -1.69 -2.59
C LYS A 161 2.26 -0.79 -2.36
N LEU A 162 2.49 0.39 -1.77
CA LEU A 162 1.42 1.34 -1.41
C LEU A 162 0.53 1.70 -2.61
N GLY A 163 1.09 1.96 -3.79
CA GLY A 163 0.32 2.26 -4.99
C GLY A 163 -0.60 1.12 -5.44
N VAL A 164 -0.18 -0.14 -5.24
CA VAL A 164 -1.01 -1.31 -5.53
C VAL A 164 -2.14 -1.46 -4.51
N ILE A 165 -1.84 -1.23 -3.24
CA ILE A 165 -2.82 -1.30 -2.15
C ILE A 165 -3.86 -0.19 -2.32
N MET A 166 -3.44 1.05 -2.57
CA MET A 166 -4.34 2.19 -2.83
C MET A 166 -5.25 1.93 -4.04
N ARG A 167 -4.69 1.42 -5.14
CA ARG A 167 -5.49 1.04 -6.31
C ARG A 167 -6.56 0.00 -5.99
N THR A 168 -6.23 -0.96 -5.12
CA THR A 168 -7.15 -2.00 -4.69
C THR A 168 -8.30 -1.39 -3.89
N TYR A 169 -7.99 -0.57 -2.89
CA TYR A 169 -9.00 0.09 -2.05
C TYR A 169 -9.82 1.16 -2.79
N ASN A 170 -9.26 1.84 -3.80
CA ASN A 170 -10.03 2.76 -4.65
C ASN A 170 -11.14 2.06 -5.46
N ARG A 171 -11.11 0.73 -5.58
CA ARG A 171 -12.18 -0.07 -6.21
C ARG A 171 -13.18 -0.63 -5.20
N PHE A 172 -12.95 -0.48 -3.90
CA PHE A 172 -13.83 -1.03 -2.87
C PHE A 172 -15.04 -0.11 -2.69
N ASP A 173 -16.20 -0.72 -2.50
CA ASP A 173 -17.34 -0.04 -1.91
C ASP A 173 -17.18 0.03 -0.38
N ILE A 174 -18.10 0.76 0.27
CA ILE A 174 -18.10 0.93 1.72
C ILE A 174 -18.20 -0.42 2.46
N THR A 175 -18.98 -1.37 1.95
CA THR A 175 -19.17 -2.70 2.54
C THR A 175 -17.86 -3.48 2.60
N ARG A 176 -17.05 -3.42 1.53
CA ARG A 176 -15.75 -4.09 1.47
C ARG A 176 -14.73 -3.44 2.41
N LEU A 177 -14.77 -2.13 2.57
CA LEU A 177 -13.94 -1.44 3.54
C LEU A 177 -14.30 -1.86 4.98
N GLU A 178 -15.60 -1.88 5.31
CA GLU A 178 -16.10 -2.35 6.60
C GLU A 178 -15.68 -3.81 6.88
N ARG A 179 -15.71 -4.66 5.85
CA ARG A 179 -15.18 -6.03 5.94
C ARG A 179 -13.67 -6.04 6.25
N SER A 180 -12.87 -5.25 5.55
CA SER A 180 -11.42 -5.16 5.79
C SER A 180 -11.13 -4.75 7.25
N ILE A 181 -11.85 -3.75 7.76
CA ILE A 181 -11.79 -3.30 9.17
C ILE A 181 -12.15 -4.45 10.14
N TYR A 182 -13.25 -5.13 9.89
CA TYR A 182 -13.67 -6.28 10.70
C TYR A 182 -12.62 -7.40 10.71
N ASP A 183 -12.03 -7.69 9.55
CA ASP A 183 -11.00 -8.72 9.39
C ASP A 183 -9.73 -8.38 10.19
N HIS A 184 -9.28 -7.11 10.18
CA HIS A 184 -8.17 -6.65 11.02
C HIS A 184 -8.42 -6.90 12.52
N ARG A 185 -9.65 -6.67 13.00
CA ARG A 185 -10.04 -6.97 14.39
C ARG A 185 -10.04 -8.47 14.67
N CYS A 186 -10.47 -9.30 13.71
CA CYS A 186 -10.39 -10.76 13.82
C CYS A 186 -8.94 -11.25 13.93
N ILE A 187 -8.04 -10.71 13.11
CA ILE A 187 -6.61 -11.02 13.17
C ILE A 187 -6.04 -10.66 14.55
N LEU A 188 -6.28 -9.43 15.02
CA LEU A 188 -5.84 -8.98 16.34
C LEU A 188 -6.37 -9.89 17.46
N ALA A 189 -7.65 -10.29 17.42
CA ALA A 189 -8.23 -11.18 18.40
C ALA A 189 -7.57 -12.58 18.40
N ALA A 190 -7.21 -13.09 17.22
CA ALA A 190 -6.49 -14.36 17.10
C ALA A 190 -5.06 -14.28 17.64
N LEU A 191 -4.35 -13.19 17.35
CA LEU A 191 -3.01 -12.90 17.89
C LEU A 191 -3.04 -12.78 19.42
N ARG A 192 -4.02 -12.05 19.97
CA ARG A 192 -4.21 -11.88 21.42
C ARG A 192 -4.49 -13.21 22.13
N ALA A 193 -5.17 -14.15 21.46
CA ALA A 193 -5.41 -15.49 21.96
C ALA A 193 -4.21 -16.44 21.81
N GLY A 194 -3.11 -16.00 21.17
CA GLY A 194 -1.95 -16.85 20.86
C GLY A 194 -2.29 -18.00 19.90
N SER A 195 -3.37 -17.89 19.13
CA SER A 195 -3.88 -18.98 18.31
C SER A 195 -3.34 -18.90 16.88
N VAL A 196 -2.32 -19.70 16.60
CA VAL A 196 -1.65 -19.79 15.29
C VAL A 196 -2.64 -20.04 14.17
N SER A 197 -3.44 -21.11 14.25
CA SER A 197 -4.37 -21.50 13.19
C SER A 197 -5.45 -20.44 12.92
N ARG A 198 -5.93 -19.76 13.97
CA ARG A 198 -6.90 -18.65 13.82
C ARG A 198 -6.26 -17.42 13.19
N ALA A 199 -5.02 -17.09 13.56
CA ALA A 199 -4.31 -15.94 12.99
C ALA A 199 -4.01 -16.17 11.50
N GLU A 200 -3.54 -17.37 11.16
CA GLU A 200 -3.33 -17.81 9.77
C GLU A 200 -4.63 -17.74 8.96
N SER A 201 -5.72 -18.33 9.46
CA SER A 201 -7.00 -18.35 8.74
C SER A 201 -7.57 -16.95 8.52
N ALA A 202 -7.52 -16.09 9.55
CA ALA A 202 -8.02 -14.72 9.47
C ALA A 202 -7.18 -13.89 8.50
N MET A 203 -5.85 -13.98 8.56
CA MET A 203 -4.97 -13.26 7.64
C MET A 203 -5.16 -13.71 6.19
N ARG A 204 -5.22 -15.03 5.96
CA ARG A 204 -5.46 -15.57 4.62
C ARG A 204 -6.78 -15.08 4.03
N SER A 205 -7.85 -15.12 4.83
CA SER A 205 -9.17 -14.67 4.38
C SER A 205 -9.17 -13.17 4.06
N HIS A 206 -8.55 -12.36 4.91
CA HIS A 206 -8.41 -10.92 4.71
C HIS A 206 -7.69 -10.60 3.39
N VAL A 207 -6.49 -11.15 3.18
CA VAL A 207 -5.68 -10.84 1.99
C VAL A 207 -6.39 -11.28 0.71
N LEU A 208 -6.96 -12.49 0.69
CA LEU A 208 -7.63 -13.02 -0.50
C LEU A 208 -8.98 -12.35 -0.80
N SER A 209 -9.65 -11.76 0.20
CA SER A 209 -10.87 -10.98 -0.04
C SER A 209 -10.65 -9.79 -0.98
N SER A 210 -9.39 -9.35 -1.12
CA SER A 210 -9.01 -8.31 -2.08
C SER A 210 -9.07 -8.80 -3.53
N ILE A 211 -8.85 -10.09 -3.78
CA ILE A 211 -8.86 -10.70 -5.13
C ILE A 211 -10.27 -10.82 -5.69
N ASP A 212 -11.27 -11.12 -4.85
CA ASP A 212 -12.69 -11.19 -5.21
C ASP A 212 -13.23 -9.88 -5.82
N THR A 213 -12.43 -8.81 -5.84
CA THR A 213 -12.73 -7.52 -6.49
C THR A 213 -12.32 -7.49 -7.96
N PHE A 214 -11.28 -8.23 -8.35
CA PHE A 214 -10.67 -8.09 -9.69
C PHE A 214 -11.39 -8.93 -10.75
N ASP A 215 -11.99 -10.05 -10.37
CA ASP A 215 -12.65 -10.98 -11.30
C ASP A 215 -14.07 -10.55 -11.71
N ALA A 216 -14.67 -9.54 -11.08
CA ALA A 216 -16.07 -9.18 -11.34
C ALA A 216 -16.29 -8.13 -12.45
N THR A 217 -15.29 -7.30 -12.82
CA THR A 217 -15.53 -6.13 -13.70
C THR A 217 -14.33 -5.60 -14.51
N SER A 218 -13.16 -6.24 -14.53
CA SER A 218 -11.89 -5.54 -14.79
C SER A 218 -11.50 -5.16 -16.24
N ASP A 219 -12.44 -5.04 -17.18
CA ASP A 219 -12.20 -4.40 -18.50
C ASP A 219 -13.06 -3.15 -18.77
N ALA A 220 -13.87 -2.69 -17.80
CA ALA A 220 -14.61 -1.44 -17.97
C ALA A 220 -13.71 -0.22 -17.63
N PRO A 221 -13.51 0.74 -18.55
CA PRO A 221 -12.78 1.96 -18.25
C PRO A 221 -13.51 2.77 -17.16
N LEU A 222 -12.74 3.39 -16.26
CA LEU A 222 -13.24 4.33 -15.25
C LEU A 222 -14.24 5.28 -15.91
N SER A 223 -15.48 5.23 -15.43
CA SER A 223 -16.63 5.97 -15.95
C SER A 223 -16.29 7.45 -16.08
N ARG A 224 -16.47 8.00 -17.28
CA ARG A 224 -16.39 9.43 -17.55
C ARG A 224 -17.55 10.13 -16.84
N GLU A 225 -17.24 10.96 -15.86
CA GLU A 225 -18.08 12.13 -15.56
C GLU A 225 -17.33 13.37 -16.05
N LYS A 226 -18.05 14.17 -16.84
CA LYS A 226 -17.60 15.40 -17.50
C LYS A 226 -17.73 16.59 -16.56
#